data_AF-A0A9Q3J298-F1
#
_entry.id   AF-A0A9Q3J298-F1
#
_cell.length_a   1.000
_cell.length_b   1.000
_cell.length_c   1.000
_cell.angle_alpha   90.00
_cell.angle_beta   90.00
_cell.angle_gamma   90.00
#
_symmetry.space_group_name_H-M   'P 1'
#
loop_
_entity.id
_entity.type
_entity.pdbx_description
1 polymer ?
#
loop_
_entity_poly.entity_id
_entity_poly.type
_entity_poly.pdbx_seq_one_letter_code
_entity_poly.pdbx_strand_id
1 'polypeptide(L)'
;MKCLGFRGGYDKGKSAGVYTLHKKCSSERKVKDEELWNKLPSYNSFLSHRFYLFTKDGSTNNERLMKQWQLPSWDDSEWNDKDKIENRRLFSNVSITYNDFHNHAHCDNDSNNLTYGLFSYIDIKNGNPVSPPTKCIGHSFSFPDYNLNFEFGLNNGIIELIWPSKKILHQTTKPPLEVSTNNTTTHFGCSFQISNELIKRVKKHEREGTGDFVDKTIGRAQRCAKYQKNCN
;
A
#
# COMPACT_ATOMS: atom_id res chain seq x y z
N MET A 1 -9.97 3.02 -4.80
CA MET A 1 -8.83 2.42 -4.08
C MET A 1 -8.40 1.11 -4.74
N LYS A 2 -7.08 0.88 -4.84
CA LYS A 2 -6.42 -0.36 -5.28
C LYS A 2 -5.35 -0.70 -4.25
N CYS A 3 -4.83 -1.93 -4.27
CA CYS A 3 -3.84 -2.37 -3.31
C CYS A 3 -2.82 -3.31 -3.95
N LEU A 4 -1.62 -3.36 -3.37
CA LEU A 4 -0.49 -4.21 -3.77
C LEU A 4 0.17 -4.80 -2.51
N GLY A 5 0.89 -5.91 -2.66
CA GLY A 5 1.50 -6.66 -1.55
C GLY A 5 0.60 -7.81 -1.08
N PHE A 6 0.62 -8.10 0.22
CA PHE A 6 -0.08 -9.23 0.81
C PHE A 6 -1.35 -8.84 1.57
N ARG A 7 -2.34 -9.73 1.56
CA ARG A 7 -3.61 -9.58 2.26
C ARG A 7 -4.12 -10.91 2.81
N GLY A 8 -5.13 -10.83 3.68
CA GLY A 8 -5.95 -12.00 4.01
C GLY A 8 -6.58 -12.61 2.75
N GLY A 9 -6.48 -13.94 2.64
CA GLY A 9 -6.91 -14.71 1.49
C GLY A 9 -8.35 -15.22 1.66
N TYR A 10 -9.03 -15.40 0.52
CA TYR A 10 -10.42 -15.89 0.45
C TYR A 10 -10.57 -17.10 -0.47
N ASP A 11 -9.47 -17.53 -1.11
CA ASP A 11 -9.49 -18.72 -1.95
C ASP A 11 -9.64 -19.98 -1.09
N LYS A 12 -10.35 -20.98 -1.61
CA LYS A 12 -10.60 -22.25 -0.89
C LYS A 12 -9.26 -22.87 -0.46
N GLY A 13 -9.13 -23.16 0.83
CA GLY A 13 -7.91 -23.74 1.42
C GLY A 13 -6.77 -22.75 1.63
N LYS A 14 -6.95 -21.47 1.30
CA LYS A 14 -5.93 -20.42 1.44
C LYS A 14 -6.35 -19.39 2.47
N SER A 15 -5.40 -18.93 3.27
CA SER A 15 -5.61 -18.00 4.39
C SER A 15 -5.02 -16.61 4.13
N ALA A 16 -4.04 -16.49 3.24
CA ALA A 16 -3.38 -15.25 2.89
C ALA A 16 -2.81 -15.30 1.46
N GLY A 17 -2.40 -14.16 0.92
CA GLY A 17 -1.65 -14.13 -0.33
C GLY A 17 -1.55 -12.74 -0.94
N VAL A 18 -0.87 -12.67 -2.08
CA VAL A 18 -0.69 -11.43 -2.83
C VAL A 18 -2.01 -10.93 -3.43
N TYR A 19 -2.17 -9.60 -3.56
CA TYR A 19 -3.33 -9.02 -4.25
C TYR A 19 -3.46 -9.53 -5.69
N THR A 20 -4.69 -9.84 -6.08
CA THR A 20 -5.04 -10.39 -7.39
C THR A 20 -5.29 -9.30 -8.43
N LEU A 21 -4.88 -9.55 -9.68
CA LEU A 21 -5.34 -8.80 -10.83
C LEU A 21 -6.84 -8.96 -11.04
N HIS A 22 -7.45 -7.96 -11.66
CA HIS A 22 -8.85 -8.04 -12.06
C HIS A 22 -9.06 -9.15 -13.08
N LYS A 23 -10.18 -9.90 -13.00
CA LYS A 23 -10.47 -11.04 -13.88
C LYS A 23 -10.41 -10.70 -15.38
N LYS A 24 -10.79 -9.47 -15.73
CA LYS A 24 -10.78 -8.94 -17.11
C LYS A 24 -9.47 -8.23 -17.51
N CYS A 25 -8.36 -8.49 -16.82
CA CYS A 25 -7.07 -7.88 -17.17
C CYS A 25 -6.58 -8.43 -18.52
N SER A 26 -6.24 -7.56 -19.47
CA SER A 26 -5.73 -7.97 -20.78
C SER A 26 -4.33 -8.60 -20.67
N SER A 27 -3.94 -9.39 -21.67
CA SER A 27 -2.63 -10.05 -21.70
C SER A 27 -1.48 -9.04 -21.65
N GLU A 28 -1.58 -7.92 -22.37
CA GLU A 28 -0.56 -6.87 -22.37
C GLU A 28 -0.41 -6.24 -20.98
N ARG A 29 -1.54 -6.03 -20.27
CA ARG A 29 -1.51 -5.51 -18.90
C ARG A 29 -0.94 -6.52 -17.91
N LYS A 30 -1.13 -7.82 -18.11
CA LYS A 30 -0.50 -8.87 -17.29
C LYS A 30 1.02 -8.85 -17.46
N VAL A 31 1.52 -8.78 -18.70
CA VAL A 31 2.96 -8.67 -18.98
C VAL A 31 3.54 -7.42 -18.32
N LYS A 32 2.89 -6.27 -18.52
CA LYS A 32 3.32 -5.01 -17.90
C LYS A 32 3.29 -5.06 -16.36
N ASP A 33 2.29 -5.71 -15.76
CA ASP A 33 2.23 -5.93 -14.31
C ASP A 33 3.42 -6.76 -13.81
N GLU A 34 3.80 -7.81 -14.54
CA GLU A 34 4.98 -8.63 -14.20
C GLU A 34 6.29 -7.84 -14.30
N GLU A 35 6.44 -7.03 -15.35
CA GLU A 35 7.59 -6.13 -15.51
C GLU A 35 7.68 -5.11 -14.36
N LEU A 36 6.55 -4.52 -13.96
CA LEU A 36 6.48 -3.57 -12.85
C LEU A 36 6.73 -4.26 -11.50
N TRP A 37 6.26 -5.49 -11.32
CA TRP A 37 6.50 -6.25 -10.10
C TRP A 37 8.01 -6.49 -9.86
N ASN A 38 8.76 -6.72 -10.94
CA ASN A 38 10.22 -6.90 -10.86
C ASN A 38 10.95 -5.64 -10.35
N LYS A 39 10.32 -4.46 -10.38
CA LYS A 39 10.88 -3.20 -9.88
C LYS A 39 10.55 -2.95 -8.40
N LEU A 40 9.59 -3.68 -7.81
CA LEU A 40 9.17 -3.44 -6.43
C LEU A 40 10.30 -3.55 -5.40
N PRO A 41 11.28 -4.47 -5.51
CA PRO A 41 12.36 -4.54 -4.54
C PRO A 41 13.22 -3.26 -4.48
N SER A 42 13.48 -2.61 -5.62
CA SER A 42 14.23 -1.36 -5.63
C SER A 42 13.41 -0.20 -5.05
N TYR A 43 12.10 -0.15 -5.35
CA TYR A 43 11.19 0.82 -4.76
C TYR A 43 11.06 0.64 -3.25
N ASN A 44 10.91 -0.60 -2.77
CA ASN A 44 10.84 -0.89 -1.35
C ASN A 44 12.14 -0.50 -0.63
N SER A 45 13.31 -0.77 -1.24
CA SER A 45 14.59 -0.33 -0.70
C SER A 45 14.66 1.19 -0.54
N PHE A 46 14.25 1.93 -1.57
CA PHE A 46 14.24 3.39 -1.54
C PHE A 46 13.28 3.92 -0.46
N LEU A 47 12.04 3.43 -0.44
CA LEU A 47 11.00 3.90 0.47
C LEU A 47 11.26 3.51 1.93
N SER A 48 11.79 2.31 2.17
CA SER A 48 12.20 1.90 3.52
C SER A 48 13.35 2.78 4.03
N HIS A 49 14.30 3.14 3.16
CA HIS A 49 15.37 4.06 3.54
C HIS A 49 14.84 5.46 3.84
N ARG A 50 13.91 6.00 3.02
CA ARG A 50 13.22 7.27 3.29
C ARG A 50 12.55 7.25 4.66
N PHE A 51 11.75 6.22 4.94
CA PHE A 51 11.06 6.07 6.22
C PHE A 51 12.02 5.99 7.40
N TYR A 52 13.15 5.28 7.26
CA TYR A 52 14.21 5.24 8.26
C TYR A 52 14.85 6.60 8.54
N LEU A 53 15.09 7.40 7.50
CA LEU A 53 15.65 8.75 7.66
C LEU A 53 14.70 9.68 8.40
N PHE A 54 13.39 9.55 8.22
CA PHE A 54 12.41 10.31 8.99
C PHE A 54 12.24 9.79 10.42
N THR A 55 12.24 8.47 10.60
CA THR A 55 12.00 7.85 11.91
C THR A 55 12.71 6.50 12.03
N LYS A 56 13.83 6.52 12.76
CA LYS A 56 14.56 5.31 13.12
C LYS A 56 13.72 4.39 13.99
N ASP A 57 13.08 4.93 15.03
CA ASP A 57 12.25 4.16 15.95
C ASP A 57 11.00 3.59 15.28
N GLY A 58 10.38 4.35 14.37
CA GLY A 58 9.27 3.87 13.56
C GLY A 58 9.67 2.68 12.69
N SER A 59 10.84 2.77 12.04
CA SER A 59 11.41 1.67 11.25
C SER A 59 11.65 0.43 12.09
N THR A 60 12.35 0.57 13.22
CA THR A 60 12.64 -0.55 14.12
C THR A 60 11.37 -1.20 14.66
N ASN A 61 10.34 -0.41 14.99
CA ASN A 61 9.07 -0.93 15.46
C ASN A 61 8.31 -1.72 14.39
N ASN A 62 8.22 -1.19 13.18
CA ASN A 62 7.55 -1.86 12.08
C ASN A 62 8.30 -3.14 11.68
N GLU A 63 9.63 -3.10 11.60
CA GLU A 63 10.45 -4.28 11.34
C GLU A 63 10.27 -5.36 12.41
N ARG A 64 10.32 -4.98 13.70
CA ARG A 64 10.10 -5.92 14.81
C ARG A 64 8.74 -6.59 14.68
N LEU A 65 7.70 -5.85 14.32
CA LEU A 65 6.35 -6.41 14.16
C LEU A 65 6.27 -7.38 12.97
N MET A 66 6.87 -7.03 11.83
CA MET A 66 6.95 -7.90 10.65
C MET A 66 7.71 -9.19 10.96
N LYS A 67 8.84 -9.11 11.68
CA LYS A 67 9.63 -10.28 12.13
C LYS A 67 8.86 -11.13 13.13
N GLN A 68 8.25 -10.51 14.15
CA GLN A 68 7.48 -11.21 15.19
C GLN A 68 6.39 -12.11 14.61
N TRP A 69 5.71 -11.65 13.56
CA TRP A 69 4.60 -12.38 12.93
C TRP A 69 4.98 -13.07 11.62
N GLN A 70 6.28 -13.09 11.27
CA GLN A 70 6.81 -13.69 10.04
C GLN A 70 6.01 -13.26 8.80
N LEU A 71 5.72 -11.96 8.70
CA LEU A 71 4.93 -11.40 7.60
C LEU A 71 5.82 -11.12 6.39
N PRO A 72 5.32 -11.35 5.17
CA PRO A 72 5.99 -10.93 3.95
C PRO A 72 5.89 -9.43 3.76
N SER A 73 6.92 -8.85 3.15
CA SER A 73 6.92 -7.48 2.69
C SER A 73 6.04 -7.30 1.45
N TRP A 74 5.55 -6.09 1.22
CA TRP A 74 4.68 -5.76 0.08
C TRP A 74 5.30 -6.01 -1.31
N ASP A 75 6.62 -6.13 -1.38
CA ASP A 75 7.39 -6.44 -2.59
C ASP A 75 7.83 -7.92 -2.68
N ASP A 76 7.52 -8.76 -1.69
CA ASP A 76 7.87 -10.17 -1.71
C ASP A 76 7.07 -10.94 -2.75
N SER A 77 7.71 -11.94 -3.38
CA SER A 77 7.01 -12.79 -4.35
C SER A 77 6.29 -13.93 -3.64
N GLU A 78 6.82 -14.42 -2.52
CA GLU A 78 6.28 -15.54 -1.74
C GLU A 78 6.21 -15.15 -0.26
N TRP A 79 5.43 -15.89 0.54
CA TRP A 79 5.25 -15.58 1.97
C TRP A 79 6.57 -15.61 2.76
N ASN A 80 7.46 -16.56 2.42
CA ASN A 80 8.75 -16.75 3.05
C ASN A 80 9.89 -16.57 2.03
N ASP A 81 9.93 -15.42 1.37
CA ASP A 81 11.03 -15.05 0.48
C ASP A 81 12.31 -14.81 1.31
N LYS A 82 13.18 -15.81 1.47
CA LYS A 82 14.32 -15.75 2.41
C LYS A 82 15.51 -14.93 1.89
N ASP A 83 15.51 -14.58 0.61
CA ASP A 83 16.69 -14.01 -0.07
C ASP A 83 16.80 -12.48 0.08
N LYS A 84 15.93 -11.84 0.86
CA LYS A 84 15.91 -10.39 1.01
C LYS A 84 16.60 -9.89 2.27
N ILE A 85 17.33 -8.79 2.09
CA ILE A 85 18.11 -8.07 3.10
C ILE A 85 17.23 -7.68 4.29
N GLU A 86 17.63 -8.08 5.49
CA GLU A 86 17.08 -7.60 6.76
C GLU A 86 17.11 -6.06 6.80
N ASN A 87 16.13 -5.40 7.43
CA ASN A 87 15.91 -3.93 7.44
C ASN A 87 15.14 -3.31 6.25
N ARG A 88 14.57 -4.10 5.32
CA ARG A 88 13.67 -3.57 4.25
C ARG A 88 12.21 -4.02 4.38
N ARG A 89 11.88 -4.75 5.45
CA ARG A 89 10.53 -5.31 5.67
C ARG A 89 9.76 -4.47 6.66
N LEU A 90 9.24 -3.34 6.19
CA LEU A 90 8.53 -2.40 7.06
C LEU A 90 7.02 -2.46 6.90
N PHE A 91 6.52 -2.98 5.77
CA PHE A 91 5.11 -2.95 5.43
C PHE A 91 4.71 -4.22 4.68
N SER A 92 3.52 -4.75 4.93
CA SER A 92 3.00 -5.94 4.24
C SER A 92 2.24 -5.60 2.96
N ASN A 93 1.69 -4.39 2.88
CA ASN A 93 0.89 -3.94 1.75
C ASN A 93 0.94 -2.43 1.58
N VAL A 94 0.51 -2.00 0.40
CA VAL A 94 0.27 -0.61 0.06
C VAL A 94 -1.15 -0.45 -0.47
N SER A 95 -1.87 0.55 0.04
CA SER A 95 -3.13 1.02 -0.54
C SER A 95 -2.85 2.22 -1.44
N ILE A 96 -3.58 2.31 -2.55
CA ILE A 96 -3.39 3.31 -3.60
C ILE A 96 -4.76 3.92 -3.93
N THR A 97 -4.83 5.23 -3.92
CA THR A 97 -6.02 6.03 -4.22
C THR A 97 -5.73 6.98 -5.37
N TYR A 98 -6.72 7.16 -6.22
CA TYR A 98 -6.70 8.08 -7.35
C TYR A 98 -8.14 8.50 -7.65
N ASN A 99 -8.33 9.50 -8.50
CA ASN A 99 -9.63 10.06 -8.91
C ASN A 99 -10.44 10.66 -7.76
N ASP A 100 -10.12 11.91 -7.38
CA ASP A 100 -10.84 12.69 -6.37
C ASP A 100 -11.21 11.94 -5.09
N PHE A 101 -10.37 10.97 -4.73
CA PHE A 101 -10.60 10.11 -3.59
C PHE A 101 -10.70 10.98 -2.34
N HIS A 102 -11.75 10.74 -1.57
CA HIS A 102 -11.98 11.36 -0.28
C HIS A 102 -12.71 10.36 0.60
N ASN A 103 -12.61 10.57 1.90
CA ASN A 103 -13.23 9.71 2.90
C ASN A 103 -13.62 10.52 4.14
N HIS A 104 -14.42 9.90 4.99
CA HIS A 104 -14.70 10.44 6.30
C HIS A 104 -13.49 10.25 7.23
N ALA A 105 -13.36 11.16 8.18
CA ALA A 105 -12.46 11.07 9.31
C ALA A 105 -12.56 9.70 10.01
N HIS A 106 -11.42 9.03 10.16
CA HIS A 106 -11.32 7.72 10.81
C HIS A 106 -9.92 7.51 11.40
N CYS A 107 -9.80 6.47 12.23
CA CYS A 107 -8.53 5.87 12.62
C CYS A 107 -8.41 4.50 11.95
N ASP A 108 -7.20 4.14 11.53
CA ASP A 108 -6.96 2.84 10.91
C ASP A 108 -7.00 1.71 11.94
N ASN A 109 -7.35 0.51 11.47
CA ASN A 109 -7.28 -0.73 12.25
C ASN A 109 -6.07 -1.61 11.84
N ASP A 110 -5.08 -1.02 11.18
CA ASP A 110 -3.82 -1.70 10.84
C ASP A 110 -2.95 -1.90 12.08
N SER A 111 -1.84 -2.61 11.95
CA SER A 111 -1.01 -3.01 13.11
C SER A 111 0.27 -2.20 13.27
N ASN A 112 0.71 -1.49 12.23
CA ASN A 112 1.86 -0.60 12.32
C ASN A 112 1.59 0.57 13.26
N ASN A 113 2.63 1.01 13.97
CA ASN A 113 2.53 2.17 14.88
C ASN A 113 2.52 3.49 14.11
N LEU A 114 3.31 3.55 13.04
CA LEU A 114 3.42 4.68 12.13
C LEU A 114 3.14 4.20 10.70
N THR A 115 2.30 4.93 10.00
CA THR A 115 1.94 4.74 8.60
C THR A 115 2.77 5.70 7.77
N TYR A 116 3.14 5.29 6.56
CA TYR A 116 3.88 6.11 5.62
C TYR A 116 3.04 6.33 4.36
N GLY A 117 2.85 7.58 3.98
CA GLY A 117 2.03 7.93 2.81
C GLY A 117 2.71 8.90 1.87
N LEU A 118 2.42 8.75 0.59
CA LEU A 118 2.88 9.62 -0.49
C LEU A 118 1.65 10.22 -1.19
N PHE A 119 1.67 11.53 -1.44
CA PHE A 119 0.60 12.23 -2.12
C PHE A 119 1.16 13.18 -3.18
N SER A 120 0.55 13.22 -4.35
CA SER A 120 0.96 14.13 -5.44
C SER A 120 -0.14 14.23 -6.48
N TYR A 121 -0.21 15.34 -7.20
CA TYR A 121 -0.84 15.32 -8.52
C TYR A 121 0.06 14.58 -9.50
N ILE A 122 -0.56 13.82 -10.42
CA ILE A 122 0.13 13.08 -11.46
C ILE A 122 -0.53 13.29 -12.82
N ASP A 123 0.27 13.21 -13.88
CA ASP A 123 -0.23 13.06 -15.24
C ASP A 123 -0.85 11.67 -15.43
N ILE A 124 -2.08 11.61 -15.94
CA ILE A 124 -2.85 10.35 -16.05
C ILE A 124 -2.21 9.37 -17.05
N LYS A 125 -1.53 9.88 -18.07
CA LYS A 125 -0.98 9.07 -19.16
C LYS A 125 0.31 8.37 -18.74
N ASN A 126 1.20 9.07 -18.06
CA ASN A 126 2.54 8.57 -17.72
C ASN A 126 2.77 8.32 -16.22
N GLY A 127 1.92 8.88 -15.34
CA GLY A 127 2.02 8.72 -13.88
C GLY A 127 3.09 9.58 -13.22
N ASN A 128 3.72 10.50 -13.94
CA ASN A 128 4.75 11.38 -13.38
C ASN A 128 4.10 12.46 -12.50
N PRO A 129 4.76 12.85 -11.40
CA PRO A 129 4.35 14.01 -10.62
C PRO A 129 4.24 15.27 -11.48
N VAL A 130 3.17 16.03 -11.27
CA VAL A 130 2.94 17.33 -11.90
C VAL A 130 2.50 18.33 -10.85
N SER A 131 2.67 19.62 -11.12
CA SER A 131 2.07 20.66 -10.29
C SER A 131 0.54 20.52 -10.28
N PRO A 132 -0.12 20.93 -9.18
CA PRO A 132 -1.57 21.06 -9.14
C PRO A 132 -2.08 21.89 -10.33
N PRO A 133 -3.27 21.57 -10.91
CA PRO A 133 -3.83 22.31 -12.03
C PRO A 133 -3.99 23.80 -11.74
N THR A 134 -4.34 24.12 -10.50
CA THR A 134 -4.46 25.47 -9.96
C THR A 134 -4.03 25.48 -8.50
N LYS A 135 -3.64 26.65 -7.97
CA LYS A 135 -3.41 26.83 -6.54
C LYS A 135 -4.76 27.07 -5.85
N CYS A 136 -5.27 26.04 -5.19
CA CYS A 136 -6.52 26.10 -4.44
C CYS A 136 -6.38 25.35 -3.11
N ILE A 137 -7.12 25.79 -2.10
CA ILE A 137 -7.29 25.10 -0.82
C ILE A 137 -8.54 24.21 -0.84
N GLY A 138 -8.60 23.22 0.04
CA GLY A 138 -9.80 22.41 0.26
C GLY A 138 -9.65 20.94 -0.16
N HIS A 139 -8.60 20.59 -0.90
CA HIS A 139 -8.19 19.19 -1.10
C HIS A 139 -6.92 18.91 -0.30
N SER A 140 -7.04 18.18 0.79
CA SER A 140 -5.95 17.97 1.73
C SER A 140 -5.98 16.58 2.37
N PHE A 141 -4.81 16.18 2.87
CA PHE A 141 -4.74 15.21 3.96
C PHE A 141 -4.91 15.98 5.27
N SER A 142 -5.97 15.69 6.02
CA SER A 142 -6.39 16.46 7.17
C SER A 142 -6.32 15.62 8.45
N PHE A 143 -5.86 16.26 9.53
CA PHE A 143 -5.93 15.77 10.90
C PHE A 143 -6.89 16.66 11.70
N PRO A 144 -8.20 16.33 11.73
CA PRO A 144 -9.23 17.25 12.22
C PRO A 144 -9.03 17.68 13.68
N ASP A 145 -8.61 16.75 14.55
CA ASP A 145 -8.40 17.01 15.98
C ASP A 145 -7.34 18.09 16.25
N TYR A 146 -6.45 18.32 15.28
CA TYR A 146 -5.36 19.30 15.36
C TYR A 146 -5.59 20.53 14.47
N ASN A 147 -6.73 20.59 13.76
CA ASN A 147 -6.98 21.58 12.72
C ASN A 147 -5.80 21.73 11.73
N LEU A 148 -5.16 20.61 11.38
CA LEU A 148 -3.97 20.58 10.53
C LEU A 148 -4.33 20.00 9.17
N ASN A 149 -4.04 20.75 8.10
CA ASN A 149 -4.38 20.40 6.72
C ASN A 149 -3.14 20.48 5.83
N PHE A 150 -2.80 19.36 5.18
CA PHE A 150 -1.76 19.29 4.15
C PHE A 150 -2.41 19.50 2.79
N GLU A 151 -2.52 20.77 2.39
CA GLU A 151 -3.21 21.20 1.16
C GLU A 151 -2.47 20.72 -0.10
N PHE A 152 -3.05 19.76 -0.81
CA PHE A 152 -2.45 19.20 -2.02
C PHE A 152 -2.34 20.24 -3.12
N GLY A 153 -3.35 21.12 -3.27
CA GLY A 153 -3.37 22.17 -4.28
C GLY A 153 -2.32 23.27 -4.10
N LEU A 154 -1.64 23.33 -2.95
CA LEU A 154 -0.59 24.31 -2.68
C LEU A 154 0.83 23.74 -2.84
N ASN A 155 0.97 22.45 -3.11
CA ASN A 155 2.26 21.74 -3.16
C ASN A 155 2.57 21.25 -4.57
N ASN A 156 3.70 21.70 -5.14
CA ASN A 156 4.12 21.39 -6.52
C ASN A 156 4.88 20.05 -6.65
N GLY A 157 4.84 19.19 -5.65
CA GLY A 157 5.67 17.98 -5.61
C GLY A 157 5.05 16.86 -4.81
N ILE A 158 5.89 15.88 -4.46
CA ILE A 158 5.49 14.74 -3.65
C ILE A 158 5.47 15.17 -2.19
N ILE A 159 4.31 15.02 -1.55
CA ILE A 159 4.14 15.15 -0.12
C ILE A 159 4.38 13.78 0.51
N GLU A 160 5.31 13.72 1.45
CA GLU A 160 5.61 12.54 2.25
C GLU A 160 5.08 12.76 3.67
N LEU A 161 4.22 11.87 4.16
CA LEU A 161 3.65 11.97 5.50
C LEU A 161 3.90 10.69 6.29
N ILE A 162 4.25 10.88 7.56
CA ILE A 162 4.32 9.80 8.54
C ILE A 162 3.42 10.17 9.71
N TRP A 163 2.49 9.29 10.05
CA TRP A 163 1.55 9.55 11.13
C TRP A 163 1.12 8.28 11.85
N PRO A 164 0.74 8.37 13.14
CA PRO A 164 0.21 7.24 13.89
C PRO A 164 -1.27 7.01 13.54
N SER A 165 -1.53 6.38 12.39
CA SER A 165 -2.88 6.29 11.79
C SER A 165 -3.93 5.58 12.66
N LYS A 166 -3.50 4.75 13.62
CA LYS A 166 -4.39 4.12 14.61
C LYS A 166 -4.85 5.04 15.74
N LYS A 167 -4.09 6.10 16.01
CA LYS A 167 -4.26 6.96 17.19
C LYS A 167 -4.79 8.33 16.84
N ILE A 168 -4.57 8.78 15.61
CA ILE A 168 -4.94 10.12 15.16
C ILE A 168 -6.01 10.01 14.09
N LEU A 169 -7.11 10.72 14.33
CA LEU A 169 -8.18 10.87 13.37
C LEU A 169 -7.65 11.59 12.12
N HIS A 170 -7.88 11.00 10.95
CA HIS A 170 -7.40 11.55 9.69
C HIS A 170 -8.39 11.29 8.55
N GLN A 171 -8.30 12.12 7.51
CA GLN A 171 -9.11 12.01 6.30
C GLN A 171 -8.42 12.63 5.09
N THR A 172 -8.92 12.30 3.91
CA THR A 172 -8.72 13.06 2.70
C THR A 172 -10.00 13.85 2.40
N THR A 173 -9.90 15.17 2.32
CA THR A 173 -11.06 16.04 2.06
C THR A 173 -11.46 15.96 0.59
N LYS A 174 -12.75 16.20 0.32
CA LYS A 174 -13.27 16.24 -1.05
C LYS A 174 -12.64 17.43 -1.81
N PRO A 175 -12.07 17.21 -3.02
CA PRO A 175 -11.49 18.31 -3.77
C PRO A 175 -12.56 19.30 -4.25
N PRO A 176 -12.27 20.60 -4.27
CA PRO A 176 -13.04 21.56 -5.06
C PRO A 176 -12.77 21.35 -6.56
N LEU A 177 -13.65 21.91 -7.40
CA LEU A 177 -13.67 21.64 -8.85
C LEU A 177 -12.37 22.06 -9.56
N GLU A 178 -11.69 23.09 -9.06
CA GLU A 178 -10.50 23.69 -9.64
C GLU A 178 -9.26 22.79 -9.55
N VAL A 179 -9.29 21.82 -8.63
CA VAL A 179 -8.18 20.87 -8.39
C VAL A 179 -8.64 19.41 -8.41
N SER A 180 -9.87 19.17 -8.87
CA SER A 180 -10.37 17.82 -9.12
C SER A 180 -9.72 17.20 -10.37
N THR A 181 -9.82 15.89 -10.46
CA THR A 181 -9.36 15.10 -11.61
C THR A 181 -9.98 15.61 -12.91
N ASN A 182 -9.14 15.76 -13.94
CA ASN A 182 -9.54 16.14 -15.29
C ASN A 182 -8.94 15.16 -16.32
N ASN A 183 -8.97 15.52 -17.61
CA ASN A 183 -8.51 14.64 -18.69
C ASN A 183 -6.98 14.40 -18.69
N THR A 184 -6.19 15.26 -18.05
CA THR A 184 -4.72 15.18 -18.06
C THR A 184 -4.14 14.85 -16.69
N THR A 185 -4.82 15.25 -15.61
CA THR A 185 -4.26 15.27 -14.26
C THR A 185 -5.21 14.66 -13.24
N THR A 186 -4.68 13.90 -12.29
CA THR A 186 -5.44 13.33 -11.17
C THR A 186 -4.61 13.40 -9.89
N HIS A 187 -5.27 13.43 -8.74
CA HIS A 187 -4.57 13.29 -7.47
C HIS A 187 -4.28 11.82 -7.18
N PHE A 188 -3.04 11.52 -6.80
CA PHE A 188 -2.55 10.21 -6.39
C PHE A 188 -2.22 10.23 -4.90
N GLY A 189 -2.65 9.19 -4.20
CA GLY A 189 -2.25 8.92 -2.83
C GLY A 189 -1.86 7.45 -2.69
N CYS A 190 -0.88 7.16 -1.84
CA CYS A 190 -0.67 5.81 -1.35
C CYS A 190 -0.32 5.78 0.13
N SER A 191 -0.58 4.66 0.77
CA SER A 191 -0.32 4.43 2.19
C SER A 191 0.23 3.02 2.40
N PHE A 192 1.41 2.93 3.02
CA PHE A 192 2.12 1.70 3.35
C PHE A 192 1.80 1.27 4.78
N GLN A 193 1.41 0.01 4.93
CA GLN A 193 0.74 -0.49 6.14
C GLN A 193 1.20 -1.90 6.50
N ILE A 194 0.99 -2.29 7.77
CA ILE A 194 1.06 -3.68 8.23
C ILE A 194 -0.36 -4.17 8.52
N SER A 195 -0.87 -5.05 7.66
CA SER A 195 -2.24 -5.54 7.73
C SER A 195 -2.52 -6.31 9.01
N ASN A 196 -3.45 -5.80 9.83
CA ASN A 196 -3.93 -6.52 11.02
C ASN A 196 -4.63 -7.84 10.66
N GLU A 197 -5.27 -7.90 9.49
CA GLU A 197 -5.91 -9.13 9.04
C GLU A 197 -4.88 -10.25 8.81
N LEU A 198 -3.71 -9.94 8.26
CA LEU A 198 -2.64 -10.95 8.11
C LEU A 198 -2.19 -11.51 9.46
N ILE A 199 -1.98 -10.64 10.45
CA ILE A 199 -1.60 -11.06 11.81
C ILE A 199 -2.69 -11.95 12.42
N LYS A 200 -3.97 -11.61 12.24
CA LYS A 200 -5.07 -12.46 12.72
C LYS A 200 -5.05 -13.84 12.07
N ARG A 201 -4.70 -13.94 10.78
CA ARG A 201 -4.61 -15.23 10.06
C ARG A 201 -3.45 -16.08 10.56
N VAL A 202 -2.28 -15.49 10.78
CA VAL A 202 -1.12 -16.17 11.38
C VAL A 202 -1.47 -16.69 12.78
N LYS A 203 -2.00 -15.84 13.66
CA LYS A 203 -2.45 -16.21 15.01
C LYS A 203 -3.51 -17.32 15.02
N LYS A 204 -4.43 -17.30 14.06
CA LYS A 204 -5.45 -18.34 13.93
C LYS A 204 -4.79 -19.67 13.58
N HIS A 205 -3.88 -19.67 12.62
CA HIS A 205 -3.18 -20.87 12.19
C HIS A 205 -2.28 -21.47 13.29
N GLU A 206 -1.54 -20.63 14.02
CA GLU A 206 -0.71 -21.08 15.17
C GLU A 206 -1.57 -21.77 16.24
N ARG A 207 -2.76 -21.22 16.54
CA ARG A 207 -3.70 -21.83 17.50
C ARG A 207 -4.31 -23.14 17.01
N GLU A 208 -4.54 -23.26 15.70
CA GLU A 208 -5.15 -24.45 15.11
C GLU A 208 -4.12 -25.57 14.84
N GLY A 209 -2.82 -25.29 14.85
CA GLY A 209 -1.75 -26.29 14.66
C GLY A 209 -1.70 -26.88 13.23
N THR A 210 -2.22 -26.16 12.24
CA THR A 210 -2.59 -26.73 10.93
C THR A 210 -1.47 -26.80 9.88
N GLY A 211 -0.30 -27.34 10.23
CA GLY A 211 0.84 -27.49 9.29
C GLY A 211 1.61 -26.19 9.03
N ASP A 212 2.33 -26.09 7.92
CA ASP A 212 3.04 -24.85 7.56
C ASP A 212 2.05 -23.78 7.03
N PHE A 213 2.14 -22.54 7.56
CA PHE A 213 1.29 -21.44 7.10
C PHE A 213 1.56 -21.09 5.63
N VAL A 214 2.80 -21.32 5.15
CA VAL A 214 3.19 -21.07 3.76
C VAL A 214 2.31 -21.85 2.79
N ASP A 215 1.96 -23.09 3.10
CA ASP A 215 1.10 -23.93 2.25
C ASP A 215 -0.32 -23.35 2.08
N LYS A 216 -0.75 -22.56 3.06
CA LYS A 216 -2.02 -21.83 3.05
C LYS A 216 -1.92 -20.46 2.40
N THR A 217 -0.80 -20.10 1.79
CA THR A 217 -0.62 -18.81 1.14
C THR A 217 -0.64 -18.92 -0.39
N ILE A 218 -0.90 -17.80 -1.06
CA ILE A 218 -0.76 -17.64 -2.51
C ILE A 218 0.31 -16.59 -2.76
N GLY A 219 1.43 -17.01 -3.36
CA GLY A 219 2.45 -16.11 -3.88
C GLY A 219 2.25 -15.70 -5.33
N ARG A 220 3.24 -15.01 -5.87
CA ARG A 220 3.23 -14.39 -7.19
C ARG A 220 3.11 -15.43 -8.30
N ALA A 221 3.81 -16.55 -8.22
CA ALA A 221 3.77 -17.59 -9.25
C ALA A 221 2.36 -18.19 -9.38
N GLN A 222 1.76 -18.53 -8.24
CA GLN A 222 0.38 -19.05 -8.18
C GLN A 222 -0.65 -17.99 -8.61
N ARG A 223 -0.43 -16.72 -8.24
CA ARG A 223 -1.23 -15.58 -8.71
C ARG A 223 -1.22 -15.54 -10.24
N CYS A 224 -0.07 -15.60 -10.89
CA CYS A 224 0.06 -15.55 -12.35
C CYS A 224 -0.59 -16.77 -13.03
N ALA A 225 -0.36 -17.99 -12.52
CA ALA A 225 -0.91 -19.22 -13.07
C ALA A 225 -2.45 -19.25 -13.05
N LYS A 226 -3.08 -18.69 -12.01
CA LYS A 226 -4.55 -18.59 -11.90
C LYS A 226 -5.19 -17.80 -13.05
N TYR A 227 -4.45 -16.88 -13.69
CA TYR A 227 -4.96 -16.10 -14.82
C TYR A 227 -4.74 -16.75 -16.18
N GLN A 228 -3.85 -17.73 -16.29
CA GLN A 228 -3.66 -18.48 -17.54
C GLN A 228 -4.82 -19.47 -17.77
N LYS A 229 -5.37 -20.05 -16.70
CA LYS A 229 -6.51 -20.98 -16.77
C LYS A 229 -7.85 -20.36 -17.21
N ASN A 230 -7.97 -19.03 -17.24
CA ASN A 230 -9.21 -18.34 -17.64
C ASN A 230 -9.15 -17.77 -19.07
N CYS A 231 -8.15 -18.16 -19.86
CA CYS A 231 -7.95 -17.71 -21.24
C CYS A 231 -8.06 -18.84 -22.28
N ASN A 232 -8.51 -20.03 -21.88
CA ASN A 232 -8.83 -21.16 -22.76
C ASN A 232 -10.34 -21.41 -22.74
#